data_AF-A0AAD4IAY1-F1
#
_entry.id   AF-A0AAD4IAY1-F1
#
_cell.length_a   1.000
_cell.length_b   1.000
_cell.length_c   1.000
_cell.angle_alpha   90.00
_cell.angle_beta   90.00
_cell.angle_gamma   90.00
#
_symmetry.space_group_name_H-M   'P 1'
#
loop_
_entity.id
_entity.type
_entity.pdbx_description
1 polymer ?
#
loop_
_entity_poly.entity_id
_entity_poly.type
_entity_poly.pdbx_seq_one_letter_code
_entity_poly.pdbx_strand_id
1 'polypeptide(L)'
;MGHLDPTNRGELVMCDSALSETCQVGDLGGKHGGKIMTEGSFLTSFVDPYLSVVEGSAGFFGGLAFVLHTGNTTRITCANFELVAGGNGTSAPNGTMGMPSPTSSTPAEYTGAANKLNGGAAGLAAGIFAAMMM
;
A
#
# COMPACT_ATOMS: atom_id res chain seq x y z
N MET A 1 -4.77 6.43 4.59
CA MET A 1 -5.14 5.14 3.95
C MET A 1 -3.90 4.57 3.28
N GLY A 2 -3.49 3.34 3.57
CA GLY A 2 -2.27 2.69 3.06
C GLY A 2 -2.56 1.34 2.39
N HIS A 3 -1.57 0.46 2.30
CA HIS A 3 -1.80 -0.92 1.87
C HIS A 3 -2.65 -1.71 2.89
N LEU A 4 -3.16 -2.88 2.48
CA LEU A 4 -3.73 -3.86 3.41
C LEU A 4 -2.61 -4.39 4.33
N ASP A 5 -2.65 -3.98 5.60
CA ASP A 5 -1.58 -4.21 6.58
C ASP A 5 -2.12 -4.71 7.93
N PRO A 6 -2.62 -5.95 8.01
CA PRO A 6 -3.16 -6.53 9.25
C PRO A 6 -2.08 -6.74 10.32
N THR A 7 -0.79 -6.76 9.97
CA THR A 7 0.33 -6.92 10.90
C THR A 7 0.90 -5.59 11.39
N ASN A 8 0.35 -4.47 10.91
CA ASN A 8 0.78 -3.11 11.23
C ASN A 8 2.29 -2.91 11.04
N ARG A 9 2.83 -3.47 9.95
CA ARG A 9 4.23 -3.37 9.57
C ARG A 9 4.63 -1.93 9.23
N GLY A 10 3.72 -1.20 8.59
CA GLY A 10 3.93 0.17 8.12
C GLY A 10 4.84 0.30 6.89
N GLU A 11 5.07 1.56 6.51
CA GLU A 11 5.71 1.96 5.24
C GLU A 11 7.20 2.35 5.38
N LEU A 12 7.73 2.41 6.62
CA LEU A 12 9.10 2.88 6.87
C LEU A 12 10.16 1.88 6.39
N VAL A 13 9.84 0.59 6.42
CA VAL A 13 10.72 -0.48 5.97
C VAL A 13 10.22 -0.93 4.60
N MET A 14 11.05 -0.90 3.58
CA MET A 14 10.67 -1.39 2.25
C MET A 14 10.44 -2.91 2.29
N CYS A 15 9.48 -3.43 1.51
CA CYS A 15 9.31 -4.89 1.38
C CYS A 15 10.55 -5.51 0.74
N ASP A 16 10.99 -6.63 1.31
CA ASP A 16 12.03 -7.48 0.74
C ASP A 16 11.36 -8.73 0.17
N SER A 17 11.41 -8.90 -1.16
CA SER A 17 10.81 -10.04 -1.83
C SER A 17 11.38 -11.39 -1.37
N ALA A 18 12.62 -11.42 -0.88
CA ALA A 18 13.23 -12.64 -0.33
C ALA A 18 12.61 -13.05 1.02
N LEU A 19 11.94 -12.12 1.70
CA LEU A 19 11.27 -12.29 2.99
C LEU A 19 9.81 -11.83 2.89
N SER A 20 9.11 -12.28 1.84
CA SER A 20 7.75 -11.83 1.49
C SER A 20 6.73 -11.98 2.62
N GLU A 21 6.95 -12.90 3.55
CA GLU A 21 6.11 -13.12 4.74
C GLU A 21 6.16 -11.97 5.73
N THR A 22 7.19 -11.13 5.65
CA THR A 22 7.34 -9.94 6.48
C THR A 22 6.71 -8.71 5.86
N CYS A 23 6.31 -8.76 4.58
CA CYS A 23 5.75 -7.62 3.86
C CYS A 23 4.29 -7.35 4.24
N GLN A 24 3.79 -6.14 3.96
CA GLN A 24 2.37 -5.87 4.09
C GLN A 24 1.61 -6.78 3.12
N VAL A 25 0.44 -7.27 3.53
CA VAL A 25 -0.34 -8.21 2.72
C VAL A 25 -0.70 -7.59 1.36
N GLY A 26 -1.03 -6.29 1.33
CA GLY A 26 -1.34 -5.56 0.10
C GLY A 26 -0.15 -5.10 -0.74
N ASP A 27 1.11 -5.30 -0.32
CA ASP A 27 2.29 -4.86 -1.07
C ASP A 27 2.68 -5.86 -2.17
N LEU A 28 1.89 -5.87 -3.25
CA LEU A 28 2.11 -6.76 -4.39
C LEU A 28 3.39 -6.42 -5.17
N GLY A 29 3.67 -5.13 -5.34
CA GLY A 29 4.85 -4.66 -6.06
C GLY A 29 6.14 -5.06 -5.34
N GLY A 30 6.20 -4.89 -4.02
CA GLY A 30 7.34 -5.31 -3.20
C GLY A 30 7.59 -6.82 -3.25
N LYS A 31 6.53 -7.64 -3.18
CA LYS A 31 6.64 -9.10 -3.16
C LYS A 31 7.00 -9.71 -4.53
N HIS A 32 6.41 -9.23 -5.62
CA HIS A 32 6.38 -9.97 -6.91
C HIS A 32 7.19 -9.34 -8.04
N GLY A 33 8.35 -8.77 -7.73
CA GLY A 33 9.31 -8.34 -8.76
C GLY A 33 9.37 -6.83 -9.02
N GLY A 34 8.83 -6.02 -8.11
CA GLY A 34 9.11 -4.60 -8.05
C GLY A 34 8.38 -3.74 -9.08
N LYS A 35 9.03 -2.64 -9.46
CA LYS A 35 8.43 -1.55 -10.24
C LYS A 35 8.15 -1.98 -11.68
N ILE A 36 7.05 -1.50 -12.24
CA ILE A 36 6.76 -1.60 -13.67
C ILE A 36 7.74 -0.66 -14.41
N MET A 37 8.69 -1.24 -15.15
CA MET A 37 9.73 -0.49 -15.88
C MET A 37 9.53 -0.48 -17.40
N THR A 38 8.61 -1.29 -17.92
CA THR A 38 8.33 -1.40 -19.35
C THR A 38 7.46 -0.22 -19.81
N GLU A 39 7.87 0.46 -20.87
CA GLU A 39 7.05 1.49 -21.51
C GLU A 39 5.82 0.86 -22.17
N GLY A 40 4.67 1.52 -22.06
CA GLY A 40 3.41 1.05 -22.66
C GLY A 40 2.66 0.05 -21.77
N SER A 41 2.28 -1.09 -22.34
CA SER A 41 1.47 -2.10 -21.65
C SER A 41 2.31 -3.03 -20.80
N PHE A 42 1.82 -3.33 -19.59
CA PHE A 42 2.43 -4.27 -18.66
C PHE A 42 1.45 -5.40 -18.33
N LEU A 43 1.95 -6.64 -18.33
CA LEU A 43 1.20 -7.84 -17.97
C LEU A 43 2.09 -8.73 -17.10
N THR A 44 1.54 -9.24 -16.01
CA THR A 44 2.22 -10.21 -15.13
C THR A 44 1.20 -11.15 -14.48
N SER A 45 1.68 -12.27 -13.96
CA SER A 45 0.91 -13.23 -13.17
C SER A 45 1.79 -13.81 -12.09
N PHE A 46 1.26 -13.90 -10.87
CA PHE A 46 1.95 -14.47 -9.71
C PHE A 46 0.96 -15.15 -8.78
N VAL A 47 1.48 -16.02 -7.92
CA VAL A 47 0.73 -16.62 -6.81
C VAL A 47 1.10 -15.87 -5.54
N ASP A 48 0.13 -15.25 -4.88
CA ASP A 48 0.32 -14.58 -3.59
C ASP A 48 -0.31 -15.42 -2.46
N PRO A 49 0.49 -15.96 -1.52
CA PRO A 49 -0.04 -16.81 -0.45
C PRO A 49 -0.61 -16.00 0.74
N TYR A 50 -0.62 -14.66 0.68
CA TYR A 50 -1.02 -13.80 1.79
C TYR A 50 -2.36 -13.12 1.55
N LEU A 51 -2.69 -12.79 0.30
CA LEU A 51 -4.01 -12.37 -0.10
C LEU A 51 -5.01 -13.53 -0.01
N SER A 52 -6.24 -13.21 0.34
CA SER A 52 -7.29 -14.19 0.54
C SER A 52 -8.62 -13.69 -0.01
N VAL A 53 -9.39 -14.63 -0.56
CA VAL A 53 -10.78 -14.42 -0.97
C VAL A 53 -11.77 -14.87 0.12
N VAL A 54 -11.27 -15.37 1.25
CA VAL A 54 -12.09 -15.80 2.38
C VAL A 54 -12.41 -14.59 3.26
N GLU A 55 -13.68 -14.21 3.30
CA GLU A 55 -14.17 -13.13 4.15
C GLU A 55 -13.82 -13.38 5.63
N GLY A 56 -13.39 -12.33 6.33
CA GLY A 56 -12.95 -12.40 7.72
C GLY A 56 -11.52 -12.87 7.95
N SER A 57 -10.81 -13.35 6.91
CA SER A 57 -9.38 -13.62 7.03
C SER A 57 -8.56 -12.33 7.02
N ALA A 58 -7.38 -12.35 7.64
CA ALA A 58 -6.49 -11.18 7.71
C ALA A 58 -6.06 -10.65 6.32
N GLY A 59 -6.03 -11.53 5.31
CA GLY A 59 -5.68 -11.18 3.93
C GLY A 59 -6.86 -10.90 3.03
N PHE A 60 -8.09 -10.83 3.56
CA PHE A 60 -9.27 -10.59 2.76
C PHE A 60 -9.21 -9.23 2.06
N PHE A 61 -9.24 -9.24 0.72
CA PHE A 61 -9.14 -8.03 -0.09
C PHE A 61 -10.45 -7.61 -0.78
N GLY A 62 -11.53 -8.37 -0.59
CA GLY A 62 -12.85 -8.01 -1.10
C GLY A 62 -13.35 -6.68 -0.52
N GLY A 63 -13.91 -5.81 -1.36
CA GLY A 63 -14.35 -4.47 -0.97
C GLY A 63 -13.22 -3.45 -0.78
N LEU A 64 -11.95 -3.84 -1.02
CA LEU A 64 -10.81 -2.91 -1.08
C LEU A 64 -10.56 -2.45 -2.53
N ALA A 65 -9.43 -1.79 -2.75
CA ALA A 65 -9.02 -1.31 -4.07
C ALA A 65 -7.59 -1.72 -4.41
N PHE A 66 -7.35 -1.98 -5.69
CA PHE A 66 -6.02 -1.99 -6.29
C PHE A 66 -5.59 -0.56 -6.59
N VAL A 67 -4.35 -0.20 -6.27
CA VAL A 67 -3.80 1.14 -6.49
C VAL A 67 -2.49 1.04 -7.23
N LEU A 68 -2.37 1.76 -8.35
CA LEU A 68 -1.10 1.93 -9.04
C LEU A 68 -0.46 3.25 -8.62
N HIS A 69 0.81 3.22 -8.27
CA HIS A 69 1.58 4.41 -7.91
C HIS A 69 2.87 4.51 -8.71
N THR A 70 3.36 5.74 -8.86
CA THR A 70 4.72 6.01 -9.33
C THR A 70 5.75 5.53 -8.29
N GLY A 71 7.03 5.47 -8.70
CA GLY A 71 8.12 5.13 -7.79
C GLY A 71 8.35 6.11 -6.63
N ASN A 72 7.70 7.28 -6.64
CA ASN A 72 7.72 8.28 -5.56
C ASN A 72 6.42 8.28 -4.73
N THR A 73 5.69 7.15 -4.74
CA THR A 73 4.45 6.87 -3.98
C THR A 73 3.20 7.68 -4.39
N THR A 74 3.28 8.48 -5.45
CA THR A 74 2.09 9.18 -5.99
C THR A 74 1.12 8.19 -6.61
N ARG A 75 -0.14 8.18 -6.16
CA ARG A 75 -1.20 7.33 -6.71
C ARG A 75 -1.65 7.88 -8.06
N ILE A 76 -1.59 7.06 -9.10
CA ILE A 76 -1.92 7.45 -10.47
C ILE A 76 -3.36 7.02 -10.81
N THR A 77 -3.75 5.81 -10.39
CA THR A 77 -5.10 5.28 -10.61
C THR A 77 -5.44 4.21 -9.58
N CYS A 78 -6.72 3.92 -9.43
CA CYS A 78 -7.23 2.86 -8.57
C CYS A 78 -8.48 2.20 -9.16
N ALA A 79 -8.78 0.99 -8.69
CA ALA A 79 -9.99 0.25 -9.04
C ALA A 79 -10.45 -0.61 -7.86
N ASN A 80 -11.75 -0.76 -7.68
CA ASN A 80 -12.31 -1.61 -6.61
C ASN A 80 -12.17 -3.10 -6.97
N PHE A 81 -11.98 -3.93 -5.95
CA PHE A 81 -12.14 -5.38 -6.08
C PHE A 81 -13.62 -5.74 -5.92
N GLU A 82 -14.16 -6.37 -6.96
CA GLU A 82 -15.54 -6.86 -7.00
C GLU A 82 -15.57 -8.38 -7.15
N LEU A 83 -16.64 -9.00 -6.67
CA LEU A 83 -16.87 -10.44 -6.84
C LEU A 83 -17.12 -10.77 -8.31
N VAL A 84 -16.32 -11.68 -8.87
CA VAL A 84 -16.54 -12.19 -10.23
C VAL A 84 -17.54 -13.35 -10.15
N ALA A 85 -18.66 -13.22 -10.84
CA ALA A 85 -19.67 -14.28 -10.93
C ALA A 85 -19.11 -15.48 -11.70
N GLY A 86 -18.61 -16.49 -10.99
CA GLY A 86 -18.03 -17.69 -11.60
C GLY A 86 -17.53 -18.79 -10.65
N GLY A 87 -17.78 -18.68 -9.34
CA GLY A 87 -17.44 -19.71 -8.35
C GLY A 87 -18.65 -20.06 -7.50
N ASN A 88 -18.78 -21.33 -7.09
CA ASN A 88 -19.82 -21.90 -6.24
C ASN A 88 -19.94 -21.19 -4.87
N GLY A 89 -20.52 -19.99 -4.86
CA GLY A 89 -20.86 -19.21 -3.67
C GLY A 89 -22.28 -18.72 -3.83
N THR A 90 -23.19 -19.29 -3.07
CA THR A 90 -24.60 -18.91 -3.01
C THR A 90 -24.74 -17.47 -2.54
N SER A 91 -24.74 -16.53 -3.49
CA SER A 91 -25.47 -15.24 -3.53
C SER A 91 -24.82 -14.36 -4.59
N ALA A 92 -25.42 -14.31 -5.77
CA ALA A 92 -25.08 -13.31 -6.77
C ALA A 92 -25.61 -11.94 -6.31
N PRO A 93 -24.82 -10.85 -6.33
CA PRO A 93 -25.37 -9.59 -6.75
C PRO A 93 -25.44 -9.61 -8.27
N ASN A 94 -26.54 -9.10 -8.81
CA ASN A 94 -26.80 -8.89 -10.22
C ASN A 94 -25.75 -7.94 -10.84
N GLY A 95 -24.57 -8.47 -11.17
CA GLY A 95 -23.47 -7.76 -11.79
C GLY A 95 -23.71 -7.62 -13.28
N THR A 96 -24.44 -6.58 -13.67
CA THR A 96 -24.28 -6.01 -15.01
C THR A 96 -22.79 -5.74 -15.18
N MET A 97 -22.17 -6.20 -16.28
CA MET A 97 -20.80 -5.84 -16.68
C MET A 97 -20.74 -4.36 -17.08
N GLY A 98 -21.17 -3.47 -16.18
CA GLY A 98 -21.06 -2.04 -16.32
C GLY A 98 -19.62 -1.67 -16.03
N MET A 99 -19.03 -0.89 -16.94
CA MET A 99 -17.82 -0.13 -16.66
C MET A 99 -17.94 0.49 -15.25
N PRO A 100 -17.00 0.25 -14.32
CA PRO A 100 -17.08 0.84 -12.99
C PRO A 100 -17.16 2.37 -13.16
N SER A 101 -18.30 2.94 -12.77
CA SER A 101 -18.47 4.38 -12.73
C SER A 101 -17.46 4.93 -11.72
N PRO A 102 -16.75 6.04 -12.01
CA PRO A 102 -15.87 6.65 -11.03
C PRO A 102 -16.69 6.98 -9.79
N THR A 103 -16.40 6.31 -8.67
CA THR A 103 -16.89 6.74 -7.37
C THR A 103 -16.28 8.11 -7.11
N SER A 104 -17.12 9.14 -7.09
CA SER A 104 -16.75 10.50 -6.69
C SER A 104 -16.53 10.56 -5.16
N SER A 105 -15.70 9.66 -4.63
CA SER A 105 -15.14 9.82 -3.30
C SER A 105 -13.93 10.73 -3.46
N THR A 106 -14.03 11.94 -2.93
CA THR A 106 -12.85 12.76 -2.64
C THR A 106 -11.77 11.85 -2.04
N PRO A 107 -10.55 11.79 -2.60
CA PRO A 107 -9.50 10.96 -2.03
C PRO A 107 -9.35 11.31 -0.54
N ALA A 108 -9.37 10.29 0.33
CA ALA A 108 -9.12 10.51 1.74
C ALA A 108 -7.78 11.25 1.88
N GLU A 109 -7.82 12.38 2.58
CA GLU A 109 -6.66 13.24 2.80
C GLU A 109 -5.52 12.41 3.43
N TYR A 110 -4.34 12.51 2.84
CA TYR A 110 -3.16 11.77 3.29
C TYR A 110 -2.65 12.39 4.60
N THR A 111 -2.96 11.77 5.73
CA THR A 111 -2.44 12.16 7.07
C THR A 111 -1.14 11.46 7.44
N GLY A 112 -0.41 10.89 6.47
CA GLY A 112 0.84 10.18 6.71
C GLY A 112 1.92 11.14 7.20
N ALA A 113 2.03 11.30 8.52
CA ALA A 113 3.07 12.06 9.19
C ALA A 113 4.39 11.29 9.13
N ALA A 114 5.07 11.35 7.98
CA ALA A 114 6.50 11.15 7.94
C ALA A 114 7.16 12.50 8.24
N ASN A 115 7.53 12.73 9.50
CA ASN A 115 8.40 13.85 9.85
C ASN A 115 9.72 13.65 9.10
N LYS A 116 9.92 14.39 8.00
CA LYS A 116 11.23 14.52 7.39
C LYS A 116 12.14 15.17 8.42
N LEU A 117 12.99 14.38 9.07
CA LEU A 117 14.17 14.92 9.74
C LEU A 117 15.06 15.46 8.64
N ASN A 118 14.89 16.75 8.33
CA ASN A 118 15.75 17.49 7.44
C ASN A 118 17.11 17.62 8.13
N GLY A 119 18.01 16.68 7.86
CA GLY A 119 19.44 16.85 8.09
C GLY A 119 19.93 17.98 7.19
N GLY A 120 20.07 19.18 7.76
CA GLY A 120 20.69 20.34 7.13
C GLY A 120 21.47 21.11 8.18
N ALA A 121 22.79 21.08 8.07
CA ALA A 121 23.70 21.80 8.95
C ALA A 121 23.53 23.32 8.82
N ALA A 122 23.37 24.02 9.94
CA ALA A 122 23.93 25.35 10.28
C ALA A 122 23.12 26.02 11.41
N GLY A 123 23.77 26.37 12.53
CA GLY A 123 23.13 27.18 13.57
C GLY A 123 23.88 27.19 14.91
N LEU A 124 25.10 27.72 14.91
CA LEU A 124 25.79 28.20 16.11
C LEU A 124 24.95 29.27 16.82
N ALA A 125 24.78 29.19 18.15
CA ALA A 125 25.04 30.28 19.11
C ALA A 125 24.58 29.94 20.54
N ALA A 126 25.56 29.95 21.46
CA ALA A 126 25.59 30.46 22.84
C ALA A 126 24.36 30.29 23.78
N GLY A 127 24.48 29.85 25.04
CA GLY A 127 25.63 29.50 25.87
C GLY A 127 25.24 29.53 27.37
N ILE A 128 26.10 28.91 28.20
CA ILE A 128 26.55 29.26 29.59
C ILE A 128 25.48 29.36 30.73
N PHE A 129 25.58 28.82 31.95
CA PHE A 129 26.63 28.35 32.91
C PHE A 129 25.99 27.25 33.82
N ALA A 130 26.67 26.31 34.51
CA ALA A 130 27.72 26.41 35.54
C ALA A 130 28.34 25.00 35.79
N ALA A 131 29.67 24.81 35.81
CA ALA A 131 30.60 24.72 36.98
C ALA A 131 30.28 23.52 37.93
N MET A 132 31.18 22.67 38.46
CA MET A 132 32.64 22.59 38.69
C MET A 132 32.97 21.18 39.30
N MET A 133 34.25 20.86 39.56
CA MET A 133 34.89 19.67 40.21
C MET A 133 35.31 18.55 39.23
N MET A 134 36.59 18.20 39.00
CA MET A 134 37.92 18.52 39.56
C MET A 134 38.94 18.62 38.42
#